data_AF-A0A7Y1Z3Q4-F1
#
_entry.id   AF-A0A7Y1Z3Q4-F1
#
_cell.length_a   1.000
_cell.length_b   1.000
_cell.length_c   1.000
_cell.angle_alpha   90.00
_cell.angle_beta   90.00
_cell.angle_gamma   90.00
#
_symmetry.space_group_name_H-M   'P 1'
#
loop_
_entity.id
_entity.type
_entity.pdbx_description
1 polymer ?
#
loop_
_entity_poly.entity_id
_entity_poly.type
_entity_poly.pdbx_seq_one_letter_code
_entity_poly.pdbx_strand_id
1 'polypeptide(L)'
;MFLITLSFIQILNQPNENGITIFVIGILFILGIYHFLLYFQHNDKAYLYYSLYVFLIFIGLLNRPNNGFIHSMVQPLKAVLDHISINFILSYNLVYLVFAYVLLDLKKRFYKWYRFYYIAVRLLFGYAVLLEILYLITGNEQIVIQGHLPFTISMYIISILFYIPLFKYKTPLSNYIIVGSLFLLVSSLVVSVIKRIGLSPEEQEIRYSIFYIGLIIENICFALALGYKQKQILMEKNNAKEVLIRQLKENERLKLKVQEQLKKDIEDLNKQAEADKMEKVKTKYDKELAEMKISALRSQMNPHFIFNSLNSIKRYIIDNEKENAVYYLNKFSKLIRKILSASMEKEISLAEELETMELYVNIENIRFDNS
;
A
#
# COMPACT_ATOMS: atom_id res chain seq x y z
N MET A 1 -23.59 -59.07 -3.07
CA MET A 1 -24.08 -57.69 -3.30
C MET A 1 -25.36 -57.40 -2.50
N PHE A 2 -26.39 -58.26 -2.53
CA PHE A 2 -27.65 -58.09 -1.75
C PHE A 2 -27.52 -58.18 -0.21
N LEU A 3 -26.62 -59.01 0.31
CA LEU A 3 -26.37 -59.13 1.76
C LEU A 3 -25.64 -57.90 2.34
N ILE A 4 -24.74 -57.28 1.55
CA ILE A 4 -24.00 -56.08 1.96
C ILE A 4 -24.97 -54.89 2.04
N THR A 5 -25.90 -54.76 1.09
CA THR A 5 -26.93 -53.71 1.10
C THR A 5 -27.89 -53.83 2.27
N LEU A 6 -28.27 -55.04 2.71
CA LEU A 6 -29.10 -55.22 3.90
C LEU A 6 -28.34 -54.81 5.19
N SER A 7 -27.06 -55.17 5.29
CA SER A 7 -26.23 -54.80 6.45
C SER A 7 -26.00 -53.30 6.56
N PHE A 8 -25.85 -52.60 5.43
CA PHE A 8 -25.64 -51.16 5.43
C PHE A 8 -26.91 -50.38 5.82
N ILE A 9 -28.08 -50.85 5.39
CA ILE A 9 -29.37 -50.28 5.82
C ILE A 9 -29.57 -50.51 7.33
N GLN A 10 -29.19 -51.68 7.85
CA GLN A 10 -29.22 -51.95 9.29
C GLN A 10 -28.30 -51.00 10.10
N ILE A 11 -27.13 -50.66 9.58
CA ILE A 11 -26.23 -49.67 10.21
C ILE A 11 -26.84 -48.25 10.16
N LEU A 12 -27.66 -47.93 9.17
CA LEU A 12 -28.31 -46.63 9.10
C LEU A 12 -29.58 -46.54 9.97
N ASN A 13 -30.09 -47.67 10.46
CA ASN A 13 -31.20 -47.73 11.40
C ASN A 13 -30.70 -47.47 12.83
N GLN A 14 -31.51 -46.76 13.63
CA GLN A 14 -31.19 -46.37 15.01
C GLN A 14 -29.88 -45.58 15.20
N PRO A 15 -29.69 -44.46 14.49
CA PRO A 15 -28.44 -43.68 14.55
C PRO A 15 -28.14 -43.07 15.93
N ASN A 16 -29.14 -42.96 16.80
CA ASN A 16 -28.99 -42.46 18.17
C ASN A 16 -28.42 -43.52 19.12
N GLU A 17 -28.36 -44.79 18.70
CA GLU A 17 -27.92 -45.94 19.50
C GLU A 17 -26.68 -46.62 18.94
N ASN A 18 -26.53 -46.63 17.61
CA ASN A 18 -25.47 -47.34 16.91
C ASN A 18 -24.16 -46.54 16.73
N GLY A 19 -24.09 -45.32 17.28
CA GLY A 19 -22.91 -44.46 17.25
C GLY A 19 -22.81 -43.46 16.09
N ILE A 20 -23.68 -43.49 15.07
CA ILE A 20 -23.66 -42.51 13.97
C ILE A 20 -23.82 -41.08 14.50
N THR A 21 -24.75 -40.85 15.43
CA THR A 21 -24.97 -39.52 16.00
C THR A 21 -23.71 -39.01 16.72
N ILE A 22 -23.02 -39.90 17.45
CA ILE A 22 -21.77 -39.55 18.15
C ILE A 22 -20.67 -39.20 17.14
N PHE A 23 -20.57 -39.95 16.03
CA PHE A 23 -19.62 -39.66 14.96
C PHE A 23 -19.88 -38.28 14.33
N VAL A 24 -21.14 -37.94 14.04
CA VAL A 24 -21.54 -36.64 13.50
C VAL A 24 -21.20 -35.51 14.49
N ILE A 25 -21.54 -35.66 15.76
CA ILE A 25 -21.19 -34.71 16.83
C ILE A 25 -19.67 -34.49 16.89
N GLY A 26 -18.88 -35.56 16.78
CA GLY A 26 -17.42 -35.49 16.75
C GLY A 26 -16.88 -34.68 15.56
N ILE A 27 -17.41 -34.91 14.36
CA ILE A 27 -17.06 -34.13 13.15
C ILE A 27 -17.36 -32.64 13.36
N LEU A 28 -18.57 -32.32 13.84
CA LEU A 28 -18.98 -30.93 14.05
C LEU A 28 -18.13 -30.26 15.13
N PHE A 29 -17.80 -30.95 16.22
CA PHE A 29 -16.93 -30.41 17.27
C PHE A 29 -15.55 -30.05 16.73
N ILE A 30 -14.92 -30.97 15.97
CA ILE A 30 -13.61 -30.74 15.36
C ILE A 30 -13.68 -29.59 14.35
N LEU A 31 -14.67 -29.58 13.46
CA LEU A 31 -14.85 -28.51 12.49
C LEU A 31 -15.08 -27.16 13.16
N GLY A 32 -15.89 -27.11 14.22
CA GLY A 32 -16.20 -25.91 15.00
C GLY A 32 -14.95 -25.33 15.65
N ILE A 33 -14.17 -26.14 16.38
CA ILE A 33 -12.93 -25.70 17.03
C ILE A 33 -11.87 -25.32 16.01
N TYR A 34 -11.64 -26.15 14.99
CA TYR A 34 -10.61 -25.91 13.99
C TYR A 34 -10.82 -24.55 13.31
N HIS A 35 -12.04 -24.27 12.85
CA HIS A 35 -12.32 -22.98 12.20
C HIS A 35 -12.38 -21.82 13.20
N PHE A 36 -12.72 -22.06 14.47
CA PHE A 36 -12.59 -21.03 15.51
C PHE A 36 -11.14 -20.60 15.70
N LEU A 37 -10.20 -21.54 15.72
CA LEU A 37 -8.77 -21.24 15.83
C LEU A 37 -8.25 -20.52 14.59
N LEU A 38 -8.69 -20.93 13.39
CA LEU A 38 -8.35 -20.23 12.14
C LEU A 38 -8.84 -18.78 12.10
N TYR A 39 -9.93 -18.44 12.81
CA TYR A 39 -10.36 -17.05 12.92
C TYR A 39 -9.27 -16.15 13.53
N PHE A 40 -8.59 -16.60 14.59
CA PHE A 40 -7.49 -15.83 15.19
C PHE A 40 -6.27 -15.74 14.28
N GLN A 41 -6.00 -16.78 13.49
CA GLN A 41 -4.86 -16.81 12.58
C GLN A 41 -5.09 -15.93 11.34
N HIS A 42 -6.31 -15.87 10.83
CA HIS A 42 -6.62 -15.20 9.56
C HIS A 42 -7.34 -13.85 9.73
N ASN A 43 -7.92 -13.58 10.90
CA ASN A 43 -8.73 -12.40 11.18
C ASN A 43 -9.88 -12.17 10.16
N ASP A 44 -10.38 -13.26 9.56
CA ASP A 44 -11.53 -13.24 8.65
C ASP A 44 -12.78 -13.75 9.37
N LYS A 45 -13.79 -12.89 9.45
CA LYS A 45 -15.05 -13.15 10.15
C LYS A 45 -15.83 -14.34 9.57
N ALA A 46 -15.57 -14.77 8.33
CA ALA A 46 -16.19 -15.95 7.75
C ALA A 46 -15.92 -17.21 8.60
N TYR A 47 -14.70 -17.35 9.13
CA TYR A 47 -14.33 -18.46 10.02
C TYR A 47 -15.09 -18.43 11.35
N LEU A 48 -15.26 -17.24 11.94
CA LEU A 48 -16.00 -17.06 13.18
C LEU A 48 -17.48 -17.44 13.00
N TYR A 49 -18.13 -16.93 11.95
CA TYR A 49 -19.54 -17.24 11.70
C TYR A 49 -19.75 -18.70 11.31
N TYR A 50 -18.83 -19.30 10.55
CA TYR A 50 -18.90 -20.74 10.26
C TYR A 50 -18.77 -21.57 11.54
N SER A 51 -17.77 -21.26 12.37
CA SER A 51 -17.58 -21.94 13.65
C SER A 51 -18.81 -21.81 14.55
N LEU A 52 -19.38 -20.60 14.67
CA LEU A 52 -20.61 -20.37 15.43
C LEU A 52 -21.78 -21.19 14.87
N TYR A 53 -21.95 -21.23 13.55
CA TYR A 53 -22.98 -22.05 12.90
C TYR A 53 -22.81 -23.55 13.24
N VAL A 54 -21.59 -24.09 13.14
CA VAL A 54 -21.30 -25.48 13.47
C VAL A 54 -21.51 -25.77 14.96
N PHE A 55 -21.11 -24.86 15.85
CA PHE A 55 -21.31 -25.01 17.29
C PHE A 55 -22.78 -25.03 17.69
N LEU A 56 -23.62 -24.20 17.05
CA LEU A 56 -25.06 -24.21 17.29
C LEU A 56 -25.69 -25.55 16.88
N ILE A 57 -25.27 -26.13 15.76
CA ILE A 57 -25.72 -27.47 15.35
C ILE A 57 -25.20 -28.54 16.32
N PHE A 58 -23.93 -28.47 16.70
CA PHE A 58 -23.32 -29.38 17.68
C PHE A 58 -24.14 -29.38 18.99
N ILE A 59 -24.45 -28.21 19.55
CA ILE A 59 -25.27 -28.08 20.76
C ILE A 59 -26.67 -28.68 20.54
N GLY A 60 -27.29 -28.41 19.39
CA GLY A 60 -28.61 -28.94 19.02
C GLY A 60 -28.66 -30.46 18.88
N LEU A 61 -27.51 -31.13 18.67
CA LEU A 61 -27.41 -32.58 18.56
C LEU A 61 -26.96 -33.27 19.85
N LEU A 62 -26.45 -32.54 20.85
CA LEU A 62 -25.92 -33.13 22.09
C LEU A 62 -26.92 -34.00 22.86
N ASN A 63 -28.21 -33.66 22.82
CA ASN A 63 -29.25 -34.41 23.52
C ASN A 63 -29.87 -35.56 22.68
N ARG A 64 -29.32 -35.85 21.50
CA ARG A 64 -29.84 -36.90 20.60
C ARG A 64 -29.37 -38.32 20.93
N PRO A 65 -28.12 -38.58 21.35
CA PRO A 65 -27.68 -39.93 21.70
C PRO A 65 -28.49 -40.51 22.86
N ASN A 66 -28.95 -41.75 22.72
CA ASN A 66 -29.72 -42.46 23.76
C ASN A 66 -28.83 -43.23 24.75
N ASN A 67 -27.56 -43.41 24.43
CA ASN A 67 -26.62 -44.20 25.22
C ASN A 67 -25.18 -43.64 25.15
N GLY A 68 -24.28 -44.24 25.93
CA GLY A 68 -22.85 -43.96 25.87
C GLY A 68 -22.38 -42.72 26.66
N PHE A 69 -21.14 -42.32 26.40
CA PHE A 69 -20.44 -41.27 27.16
C PHE A 69 -21.12 -39.89 27.03
N ILE A 70 -21.44 -39.47 25.80
CA ILE A 70 -22.07 -38.17 25.55
C ILE A 70 -23.42 -38.08 26.24
N HIS A 71 -24.24 -39.14 26.14
CA HIS A 71 -25.51 -39.22 26.86
C HIS A 71 -25.31 -39.02 28.37
N SER A 72 -24.39 -39.77 28.98
CA SER A 72 -24.11 -39.71 30.41
C SER A 72 -23.63 -38.32 30.88
N MET A 73 -22.81 -37.64 30.06
CA MET A 73 -22.37 -36.27 30.33
C MET A 73 -23.49 -35.24 30.20
N VAL A 74 -24.41 -35.46 29.26
CA VAL A 74 -25.46 -34.50 28.90
C VAL A 74 -26.70 -34.66 29.80
N GLN A 75 -26.94 -35.84 30.36
CA GLN A 75 -28.09 -36.14 31.23
C GLN A 75 -28.38 -35.07 32.31
N PRO A 76 -27.39 -34.59 33.09
CA PRO A 76 -27.64 -33.53 34.09
C PRO A 76 -28.13 -32.21 33.49
N LEU A 77 -27.81 -31.95 32.22
CA LEU A 77 -28.18 -30.75 31.47
C LEU A 77 -29.38 -30.97 30.54
N LYS A 78 -29.98 -32.17 30.54
CA LYS A 78 -31.02 -32.56 29.59
C LYS A 78 -32.22 -31.61 29.60
N ALA A 79 -32.75 -31.29 30.78
CA ALA A 79 -33.89 -30.37 30.91
C ALA A 79 -33.60 -28.98 30.30
N VAL A 80 -32.37 -28.47 30.50
CA VAL A 80 -31.93 -27.20 29.94
C VAL A 80 -31.80 -27.30 28.42
N LEU A 81 -31.19 -28.37 27.91
CA LEU A 81 -31.02 -28.56 26.46
C LEU A 81 -32.34 -28.81 25.74
N ASP A 82 -33.30 -29.50 26.36
CA ASP A 82 -34.63 -29.73 25.80
C ASP A 82 -35.40 -28.42 25.67
N HIS A 83 -35.32 -27.51 26.64
CA HIS A 83 -35.88 -26.16 26.53
C HIS A 83 -35.18 -25.29 25.49
N ILE A 84 -33.84 -25.31 25.46
CA ILE A 84 -33.06 -24.57 24.48
C ILE A 84 -33.31 -25.11 23.05
N SER A 85 -33.68 -26.38 22.90
CA SER A 85 -33.67 -27.07 21.60
C SER A 85 -34.45 -26.36 20.49
N ILE A 86 -35.69 -25.92 20.67
CA ILE A 86 -36.51 -25.47 19.52
C ILE A 86 -36.06 -24.10 18.96
N ASN A 87 -35.86 -23.10 19.82
CA ASN A 87 -35.46 -21.76 19.39
C ASN A 87 -33.98 -21.69 18.99
N PHE A 88 -33.13 -22.47 19.66
CA PHE A 88 -31.69 -22.50 19.39
C PHE A 88 -31.36 -23.32 18.13
N ILE A 89 -32.09 -24.41 17.84
CA ILE A 89 -32.00 -25.14 16.56
C ILE A 89 -32.36 -24.21 15.38
N LEU A 90 -33.24 -23.24 15.56
CA LEU A 90 -33.54 -22.30 14.49
C LEU A 90 -32.45 -21.23 14.28
N SER A 91 -31.68 -20.91 15.32
CA SER A 91 -30.67 -19.86 15.29
C SER A 91 -29.48 -20.20 14.38
N TYR A 92 -29.13 -21.48 14.19
CA TYR A 92 -28.03 -21.84 13.29
C TYR A 92 -28.34 -21.44 11.84
N ASN A 93 -29.61 -21.48 11.41
CA ASN A 93 -29.97 -21.07 10.05
C ASN A 93 -29.73 -19.57 9.84
N LEU A 94 -29.99 -18.73 10.86
CA LEU A 94 -29.66 -17.29 10.81
C LEU A 94 -28.14 -17.08 10.75
N VAL A 95 -27.36 -17.86 11.50
CA VAL A 95 -25.90 -17.76 11.48
C VAL A 95 -25.32 -18.27 10.16
N TYR A 96 -25.85 -19.35 9.59
CA TYR A 96 -25.51 -19.84 8.25
C TYR A 96 -25.69 -18.73 7.21
N LEU A 97 -26.84 -18.06 7.27
CA LEU A 97 -27.19 -16.96 6.41
C LEU A 97 -26.14 -15.82 6.50
N VAL A 98 -25.77 -15.41 7.72
CA VAL A 98 -24.69 -14.43 7.95
C VAL A 98 -23.33 -14.94 7.45
N PHE A 99 -23.00 -16.21 7.70
CA PHE A 99 -21.77 -16.86 7.25
C PHE A 99 -21.65 -16.81 5.71
N ALA A 100 -22.66 -17.29 4.98
CA ALA A 100 -22.66 -17.33 3.53
C ALA A 100 -22.50 -15.93 2.94
N TYR A 101 -23.12 -14.93 3.58
CA TYR A 101 -23.02 -13.54 3.20
C TYR A 101 -21.58 -12.98 3.34
N VAL A 102 -20.94 -13.25 4.48
CA VAL A 102 -19.57 -12.79 4.78
C VAL A 102 -18.53 -13.56 3.95
N LEU A 103 -18.75 -14.85 3.72
CA LEU A 103 -17.87 -15.69 2.91
C LEU A 103 -17.74 -15.14 1.48
N LEU A 104 -18.85 -14.71 0.89
CA LEU A 104 -18.92 -14.22 -0.50
C LEU A 104 -18.63 -12.73 -0.68
N ASP A 105 -18.34 -11.99 0.39
CA ASP A 105 -18.13 -10.53 0.36
C ASP A 105 -19.25 -9.75 -0.37
N LEU A 106 -20.49 -10.23 -0.26
CA LEU A 106 -21.63 -9.68 -1.01
C LEU A 106 -21.88 -8.20 -0.71
N LYS A 107 -21.42 -7.68 0.45
CA LYS A 107 -21.55 -6.27 0.83
C LYS A 107 -20.95 -5.34 -0.22
N LYS A 108 -19.81 -5.72 -0.79
CA LYS A 108 -19.08 -4.90 -1.77
C LYS A 108 -19.80 -4.85 -3.13
N ARG A 109 -20.56 -5.90 -3.47
CA ARG A 109 -21.11 -6.10 -4.82
C ARG A 109 -22.62 -5.84 -4.91
N PHE A 110 -23.38 -6.19 -3.88
CA PHE A 110 -24.83 -6.12 -3.85
C PHE A 110 -25.35 -5.41 -2.59
N TYR A 111 -25.01 -4.13 -2.44
CA TYR A 111 -25.33 -3.35 -1.24
C TYR A 111 -26.84 -3.25 -0.92
N LYS A 112 -27.73 -3.19 -1.93
CA LYS A 112 -29.18 -3.16 -1.67
C LYS A 112 -29.68 -4.47 -1.04
N TRP A 113 -29.26 -5.61 -1.61
CA TRP A 113 -29.55 -6.93 -1.06
C TRP A 113 -28.90 -7.14 0.30
N TYR A 114 -27.68 -6.61 0.51
CA TYR A 114 -27.04 -6.59 1.82
C TYR A 114 -27.93 -5.97 2.88
N ARG A 115 -28.38 -4.74 2.62
CA ARG A 115 -29.10 -3.93 3.60
C ARG A 115 -30.43 -4.57 3.94
N PHE A 116 -31.17 -5.03 2.93
CA PHE A 116 -32.42 -5.78 3.13
C PHE A 116 -32.18 -6.99 4.03
N TYR A 117 -31.22 -7.83 3.67
CA TYR A 117 -30.94 -9.07 4.37
C TYR A 117 -30.44 -8.85 5.81
N TYR A 118 -29.55 -7.88 5.99
CA TYR A 118 -29.01 -7.52 7.30
C TYR A 118 -30.10 -7.05 8.26
N ILE A 119 -31.04 -6.23 7.77
CA ILE A 119 -32.19 -5.79 8.55
C ILE A 119 -33.09 -6.99 8.86
N ALA A 120 -33.39 -7.83 7.86
CA ALA A 120 -34.26 -8.99 8.02
C ALA A 120 -33.71 -9.99 9.07
N VAL A 121 -32.43 -10.32 9.00
CA VAL A 121 -31.76 -11.20 9.98
C VAL A 121 -31.79 -10.61 11.39
N ARG A 122 -31.57 -9.29 11.55
CA ARG A 122 -31.65 -8.62 12.85
C ARG A 122 -33.06 -8.61 13.43
N LEU A 123 -34.07 -8.37 12.60
CA LEU A 123 -35.47 -8.41 13.02
C LEU A 123 -35.86 -9.81 13.48
N LEU A 124 -35.44 -10.85 12.74
CA LEU A 124 -35.69 -12.23 13.14
C LEU A 124 -34.95 -12.62 14.41
N PHE A 125 -33.68 -12.22 14.54
CA PHE A 125 -32.94 -12.46 15.77
C PHE A 125 -33.59 -11.75 16.97
N GLY A 126 -34.01 -10.49 16.80
CA GLY A 126 -34.75 -9.74 17.81
C GLY A 126 -36.09 -10.40 18.17
N TYR A 127 -36.80 -10.92 17.18
CA TYR A 127 -38.04 -11.67 17.40
C TYR A 127 -37.81 -12.97 18.19
N ALA A 128 -36.76 -13.73 17.85
CA ALA A 128 -36.40 -14.95 18.58
C ALA A 128 -36.05 -14.64 20.05
N VAL A 129 -35.25 -13.60 20.29
CA VAL A 129 -34.90 -13.15 21.65
C VAL A 129 -36.15 -12.67 22.41
N LEU A 130 -37.06 -11.95 21.74
CA LEU A 130 -38.31 -11.50 22.35
C LEU A 130 -39.19 -12.68 22.79
N LEU A 131 -39.34 -13.71 21.96
CA LEU A 131 -40.09 -14.92 22.33
C LEU A 131 -39.50 -15.59 23.56
N GLU A 132 -38.17 -15.68 23.63
CA GLU A 132 -37.47 -16.28 24.77
C GLU A 132 -37.67 -15.46 26.06
N ILE A 133 -37.58 -14.13 25.98
CA ILE A 133 -37.82 -13.24 27.12
C ILE A 133 -39.27 -13.36 27.61
N LEU A 134 -40.25 -13.38 26.68
CA LEU A 134 -41.65 -13.54 27.03
C LEU A 134 -41.92 -14.88 27.71
N TYR A 135 -41.27 -15.94 27.23
CA TYR A 135 -41.33 -17.24 27.88
C TYR A 135 -40.76 -17.20 29.30
N LEU A 136 -39.56 -16.63 29.49
CA LEU A 136 -38.94 -16.52 30.82
C LEU A 136 -39.78 -15.71 31.82
N ILE A 137 -40.50 -14.67 31.36
CA ILE A 137 -41.36 -13.84 32.21
C ILE A 137 -42.68 -14.55 32.55
N THR A 138 -43.29 -15.23 31.57
CA THR A 138 -44.65 -15.77 31.72
C THR A 138 -44.70 -17.24 32.14
N GLY A 139 -43.62 -17.99 31.93
CA GLY A 139 -43.58 -19.45 32.04
C GLY A 139 -44.48 -20.17 31.03
N ASN A 140 -45.09 -19.46 30.07
CA ASN A 140 -46.08 -20.02 29.17
C ASN A 140 -45.45 -20.54 27.87
N GLU A 141 -45.30 -21.86 27.78
CA GLU A 141 -44.75 -22.54 26.60
C GLU A 141 -45.57 -22.29 25.31
N GLN A 142 -46.88 -22.00 25.42
CA GLN A 142 -47.73 -21.76 24.25
C GLN A 142 -47.31 -20.53 23.45
N ILE A 143 -46.71 -19.52 24.11
CA ILE A 143 -46.22 -18.31 23.42
C ILE A 143 -45.09 -18.67 22.47
N VAL A 144 -44.17 -19.54 22.90
CA VAL A 144 -43.05 -20.02 22.08
C VAL A 144 -43.57 -20.87 20.93
N ILE A 145 -44.48 -21.80 21.20
CA ILE A 145 -45.06 -22.70 20.19
C ILE A 145 -45.79 -21.90 19.09
N GLN A 146 -46.63 -20.93 19.48
CA GLN A 146 -47.35 -20.09 18.52
C GLN A 146 -46.43 -19.14 17.75
N GLY A 147 -45.41 -18.59 18.40
CA GLY A 147 -44.41 -17.72 17.76
C GLY A 147 -43.45 -18.46 16.82
N HIS A 148 -43.27 -19.76 17.00
CA HIS A 148 -42.36 -20.57 16.19
C HIS A 148 -42.76 -20.65 14.70
N LEU A 149 -44.06 -20.77 14.41
CA LEU A 149 -44.56 -20.90 13.05
C LEU A 149 -44.29 -19.65 12.18
N PRO A 150 -44.68 -18.41 12.58
CA PRO A 150 -44.39 -17.23 11.78
C PRO A 150 -42.89 -16.97 11.66
N PHE A 151 -42.09 -17.29 12.69
CA PHE A 151 -40.63 -17.21 12.60
C PHE A 151 -40.09 -18.13 11.51
N THR A 152 -40.51 -19.40 11.51
CA THR A 152 -40.05 -20.42 10.57
C THR A 152 -40.42 -20.07 9.13
N ILE A 153 -41.65 -19.61 8.90
CA ILE A 153 -42.10 -19.14 7.57
C ILE A 153 -41.23 -17.97 7.08
N SER A 154 -41.04 -16.95 7.94
CA SER A 154 -40.22 -15.78 7.61
C SER A 154 -38.78 -16.18 7.27
N MET A 155 -38.21 -17.11 8.03
CA MET A 155 -36.88 -17.66 7.80
C MET A 155 -36.74 -18.32 6.42
N TYR A 156 -37.70 -19.15 6.02
CA TYR A 156 -37.66 -19.79 4.70
C TYR A 156 -37.78 -18.77 3.57
N ILE A 157 -38.64 -17.76 3.72
CA ILE A 157 -38.77 -16.67 2.73
C ILE A 157 -37.42 -15.95 2.57
N ILE A 158 -36.79 -15.54 3.69
CA ILE A 158 -35.50 -14.86 3.66
C ILE A 158 -34.40 -15.74 3.07
N SER A 159 -34.42 -17.05 3.37
CA SER A 159 -33.49 -18.01 2.81
C SER A 159 -33.65 -18.12 1.29
N ILE A 160 -34.87 -18.24 0.77
CA ILE A 160 -35.13 -18.26 -0.68
C ILE A 160 -34.67 -16.97 -1.35
N LEU A 161 -34.99 -15.82 -0.76
CA LEU A 161 -34.59 -14.51 -1.28
C LEU A 161 -33.05 -14.34 -1.30
N PHE A 162 -32.33 -14.96 -0.36
CA PHE A 162 -30.87 -14.96 -0.33
C PHE A 162 -30.24 -15.70 -1.52
N TYR A 163 -30.87 -16.76 -2.03
CA TYR A 163 -30.35 -17.48 -3.20
C TYR A 163 -30.46 -16.68 -4.50
N ILE A 164 -31.36 -15.69 -4.60
CA ILE A 164 -31.54 -14.87 -5.81
C ILE A 164 -30.23 -14.16 -6.24
N PRO A 165 -29.58 -13.34 -5.40
CA PRO A 165 -28.29 -12.73 -5.75
C PRO A 165 -27.18 -13.79 -5.88
N LEU A 166 -27.27 -14.91 -5.17
CA LEU A 166 -26.28 -15.98 -5.21
C LEU A 166 -26.22 -16.65 -6.59
N PHE A 167 -27.36 -16.99 -7.20
CA PHE A 167 -27.41 -17.59 -8.54
C PHE A 167 -26.99 -16.62 -9.64
N LYS A 168 -27.15 -15.30 -9.44
CA LYS A 168 -26.63 -14.29 -10.36
C LYS A 168 -25.10 -14.18 -10.29
N TYR A 169 -24.51 -14.53 -9.15
CA TYR A 169 -23.08 -14.42 -8.90
C TYR A 169 -22.38 -15.77 -9.10
N LYS A 170 -22.02 -16.10 -10.34
CA LYS A 170 -21.35 -17.36 -10.68
C LYS A 170 -19.87 -17.34 -10.32
N THR A 171 -19.54 -17.73 -9.09
CA THR A 171 -18.15 -17.94 -8.66
C THR A 171 -17.94 -19.39 -8.19
N PRO A 172 -16.69 -19.88 -8.19
CA PRO A 172 -16.40 -21.17 -7.56
C PRO A 172 -16.83 -21.22 -6.09
N LEU A 173 -16.71 -20.10 -5.37
CA LEU A 173 -17.11 -19.98 -3.97
C LEU A 173 -18.63 -20.12 -3.77
N SER A 174 -19.44 -19.47 -4.60
CA SER A 174 -20.90 -19.60 -4.55
C SER A 174 -21.36 -21.02 -4.88
N ASN A 175 -20.64 -21.74 -5.74
CA ASN A 175 -20.99 -23.11 -6.10
C ASN A 175 -20.90 -24.06 -4.90
N TYR A 176 -19.86 -23.93 -4.06
CA TYR A 176 -19.77 -24.72 -2.83
C TYR A 176 -20.96 -24.48 -1.91
N ILE A 177 -21.40 -23.22 -1.75
CA ILE A 177 -22.55 -22.89 -0.91
C ILE A 177 -23.83 -23.48 -1.49
N ILE A 178 -24.08 -23.29 -2.80
CA ILE A 178 -25.28 -23.78 -3.48
C ILE A 178 -25.35 -25.30 -3.39
N VAL A 179 -24.25 -26.01 -3.70
CA VAL A 179 -24.21 -27.47 -3.69
C VAL A 179 -24.42 -28.02 -2.28
N GLY A 180 -23.70 -27.49 -1.28
CA GLY A 180 -23.86 -27.92 0.11
C GLY A 180 -25.30 -27.74 0.61
N SER A 181 -25.87 -26.56 0.36
CA SER A 181 -27.25 -26.25 0.74
C SER A 181 -28.28 -27.14 0.03
N LEU A 182 -28.03 -27.47 -1.25
CA LEU A 182 -28.92 -28.33 -2.03
C LEU A 182 -28.95 -29.74 -1.44
N PHE A 183 -27.81 -30.27 -1.01
CA PHE A 183 -27.75 -31.59 -0.34
C PHE A 183 -28.51 -31.59 1.00
N LEU A 184 -28.36 -30.54 1.81
CA LEU A 184 -29.13 -30.42 3.06
C LEU A 184 -30.64 -30.31 2.77
N LEU A 185 -31.02 -29.53 1.75
CA LEU A 185 -32.42 -29.38 1.34
C LEU A 185 -33.02 -30.71 0.88
N VAL A 186 -32.34 -31.43 -0.02
CA VAL A 186 -32.80 -32.72 -0.56
C VAL A 186 -32.93 -33.75 0.55
N SER A 187 -31.92 -33.88 1.42
CA SER A 187 -31.99 -34.81 2.56
C SER A 187 -33.14 -34.47 3.52
N SER A 188 -33.36 -33.19 3.81
CA SER A 188 -34.47 -32.72 4.66
C SER A 188 -35.85 -32.98 4.03
N LEU A 189 -35.97 -32.85 2.70
CA LEU A 189 -37.20 -33.18 1.97
C LEU A 189 -37.47 -34.69 2.01
N VAL A 190 -36.45 -35.53 1.79
CA VAL A 190 -36.57 -36.99 1.89
C VAL A 190 -37.04 -37.39 3.29
N VAL A 191 -36.45 -36.81 4.34
CA VAL A 191 -36.90 -37.02 5.72
C VAL A 191 -38.37 -36.64 5.92
N SER A 192 -38.79 -35.50 5.38
CA SER A 192 -40.17 -35.03 5.48
C SER A 192 -41.16 -35.96 4.76
N VAL A 193 -40.76 -36.53 3.62
CA VAL A 193 -41.55 -37.49 2.86
C VAL A 193 -41.69 -38.82 3.62
N ILE A 194 -40.58 -39.37 4.13
CA ILE A 194 -40.58 -40.61 4.93
C ILE A 194 -41.49 -40.48 6.16
N LYS A 195 -41.49 -39.31 6.82
CA LYS A 195 -42.40 -39.03 7.94
C LYS A 195 -43.89 -39.07 7.55
N ARG A 196 -44.24 -38.66 6.32
CA ARG A 196 -45.63 -38.62 5.84
C ARG A 196 -46.14 -39.95 5.32
N ILE A 197 -45.26 -40.83 4.85
CA ILE A 197 -45.62 -42.15 4.30
C ILE A 197 -46.10 -43.13 5.38
N GLY A 198 -45.90 -42.82 6.67
CA GLY A 198 -46.47 -43.61 7.77
C GLY A 198 -45.77 -44.95 8.00
N LEU A 199 -44.46 -45.02 7.73
CA LEU A 199 -43.62 -46.19 8.03
C LEU A 199 -43.58 -46.50 9.53
N SER A 200 -43.20 -47.74 9.89
CA SER A 200 -43.11 -48.16 11.29
C SER A 200 -42.12 -47.29 12.10
N PRO A 201 -42.26 -47.16 13.43
CA PRO A 201 -41.37 -46.33 14.25
C PRO A 201 -39.88 -46.66 14.09
N GLU A 202 -39.52 -47.93 13.95
CA GLU A 202 -38.13 -48.36 13.70
C GLU A 202 -37.64 -47.94 12.31
N GLU A 203 -38.48 -48.04 11.28
CA GLU A 203 -38.17 -47.55 9.93
C GLU A 203 -38.12 -46.01 9.85
N GLN A 204 -38.70 -45.30 10.82
CA GLN A 204 -38.62 -43.84 10.89
C GLN A 204 -37.29 -43.32 11.46
N GLU A 205 -36.49 -44.15 12.13
CA GLU A 205 -35.19 -43.77 12.69
C GLU A 205 -34.15 -43.49 11.60
N ILE A 206 -34.24 -44.17 10.44
CA ILE A 206 -33.34 -43.99 9.29
C ILE A 206 -33.33 -42.54 8.77
N ARG A 207 -34.40 -41.79 9.03
CA ARG A 207 -34.52 -40.37 8.67
C ARG A 207 -33.40 -39.52 9.27
N TYR A 208 -33.01 -39.80 10.52
CA TYR A 208 -31.94 -39.04 11.17
C TYR A 208 -30.61 -39.29 10.46
N SER A 209 -30.31 -40.52 10.07
CA SER A 209 -29.11 -40.86 9.29
C SER A 209 -29.08 -40.13 7.95
N ILE A 210 -30.21 -40.08 7.23
CA ILE A 210 -30.33 -39.36 5.95
C ILE A 210 -30.06 -37.86 6.15
N PHE A 211 -30.63 -37.27 7.20
CA PHE A 211 -30.38 -35.86 7.55
C PHE A 211 -28.90 -35.62 7.89
N TYR A 212 -28.30 -36.47 8.71
CA TYR A 212 -26.89 -36.35 9.10
C TYR A 212 -25.93 -36.46 7.92
N ILE A 213 -26.22 -37.32 6.93
CA ILE A 213 -25.44 -37.39 5.69
C ILE A 213 -25.49 -36.05 4.94
N GLY A 214 -26.69 -35.47 4.79
CA GLY A 214 -26.85 -34.15 4.17
C GLY A 214 -26.08 -33.06 4.91
N LEU A 215 -26.15 -33.08 6.25
CA LEU A 215 -25.43 -32.15 7.13
C LEU A 215 -23.91 -32.27 7.01
N ILE A 216 -23.37 -33.49 6.94
CA ILE A 216 -21.92 -33.71 6.75
C ILE A 216 -21.48 -33.18 5.38
N ILE A 217 -22.23 -33.50 4.31
CA ILE A 217 -21.89 -33.04 2.96
C ILE A 217 -21.90 -31.51 2.90
N GLU A 218 -22.92 -30.87 3.48
CA GLU A 218 -23.00 -29.41 3.56
C GLU A 218 -21.77 -28.82 4.25
N ASN A 219 -21.39 -29.35 5.42
CA ASN A 219 -20.25 -28.87 6.19
C ASN A 219 -18.92 -29.09 5.47
N ILE A 220 -18.76 -30.21 4.74
CA ILE A 220 -17.59 -30.43 3.88
C ILE A 220 -17.55 -29.38 2.77
N CYS A 221 -18.68 -29.11 2.10
CA CYS A 221 -18.74 -28.07 1.07
C CYS A 221 -18.36 -26.69 1.63
N PHE A 222 -18.83 -26.32 2.82
CA PHE A 222 -18.51 -25.04 3.45
C PHE A 222 -17.05 -24.94 3.88
N ALA A 223 -16.48 -26.01 4.45
CA ALA A 223 -15.06 -26.09 4.77
C ALA A 223 -14.18 -25.96 3.51
N LEU A 224 -14.56 -26.63 2.41
CA LEU A 224 -13.88 -26.49 1.11
C LEU A 224 -14.01 -25.06 0.54
N ALA A 225 -15.16 -24.41 0.75
CA ALA A 225 -15.35 -23.02 0.35
C ALA A 225 -14.39 -22.07 1.10
N LEU A 226 -14.24 -22.24 2.42
CA LEU A 226 -13.27 -21.49 3.22
C LEU A 226 -11.83 -21.76 2.76
N GLY A 227 -11.47 -23.01 2.50
CA GLY A 227 -10.17 -23.38 1.96
C GLY A 227 -9.89 -22.74 0.60
N TYR A 228 -10.89 -22.68 -0.28
CA TYR A 228 -10.80 -22.00 -1.57
C TYR A 228 -10.62 -20.49 -1.40
N LYS A 229 -11.36 -19.84 -0.51
CA LYS A 229 -11.19 -18.42 -0.17
C LYS A 229 -9.78 -18.14 0.34
N GLN A 230 -9.25 -19.00 1.22
CA GLN A 230 -7.88 -18.88 1.74
C GLN A 230 -6.85 -18.97 0.62
N LYS A 231 -7.04 -19.91 -0.32
CA LYS A 231 -6.17 -20.05 -1.50
C LYS A 231 -6.19 -18.79 -2.36
N GLN A 232 -7.35 -18.16 -2.57
CA GLN A 232 -7.46 -16.90 -3.31
C GLN A 232 -6.70 -15.77 -2.62
N ILE A 233 -6.90 -15.59 -1.32
CA ILE A 233 -6.20 -14.57 -0.52
C ILE A 233 -4.68 -14.77 -0.58
N LEU A 234 -4.22 -16.03 -0.50
CA LEU A 234 -2.79 -16.35 -0.61
C LEU A 234 -2.23 -16.00 -2.00
N MET A 235 -2.96 -16.31 -3.07
CA MET A 235 -2.57 -15.95 -4.44
C MET A 235 -2.51 -14.44 -4.64
N GLU A 236 -3.51 -13.70 -4.15
CA GLU A 236 -3.51 -12.23 -4.20
C GLU A 236 -2.32 -11.63 -3.46
N LYS A 237 -2.01 -12.14 -2.27
CA LYS A 237 -0.84 -11.72 -1.48
C LYS A 237 0.48 -12.00 -2.19
N ASN A 238 0.62 -13.17 -2.83
CA ASN A 238 1.81 -13.53 -3.59
C ASN A 238 1.98 -12.63 -4.82
N ASN A 239 0.91 -12.38 -5.58
CA ASN A 239 0.94 -11.47 -6.72
C ASN A 239 1.32 -10.04 -6.30
N ALA A 240 0.72 -9.53 -5.21
CA ALA A 240 1.06 -8.22 -4.67
C ALA A 240 2.54 -8.15 -4.24
N LYS A 241 3.07 -9.21 -3.62
CA LYS A 241 4.48 -9.31 -3.24
C LYS A 241 5.40 -9.30 -4.47
N GLU A 242 5.05 -9.99 -5.55
CA GLU A 242 5.83 -9.97 -6.79
C GLU A 242 5.86 -8.58 -7.43
N VAL A 243 4.72 -7.89 -7.48
CA VAL A 243 4.65 -6.51 -7.98
C VAL A 243 5.54 -5.58 -7.14
N LEU A 244 5.48 -5.70 -5.82
CA LEU A 244 6.33 -4.92 -4.91
C LEU A 244 7.83 -5.19 -5.16
N ILE A 245 8.22 -6.46 -5.34
CA ILE A 245 9.61 -6.82 -5.64
C ILE A 245 10.07 -6.18 -6.97
N ARG A 246 9.21 -6.16 -8.00
CA ARG A 246 9.52 -5.50 -9.28
C ARG A 246 9.72 -4.00 -9.09
N GLN A 247 8.84 -3.35 -8.34
CA GLN A 247 8.96 -1.91 -8.04
C GLN A 247 10.24 -1.59 -7.25
N LEU A 248 10.61 -2.43 -6.28
CA LEU A 248 11.86 -2.24 -5.53
C LEU A 248 13.10 -2.34 -6.43
N LYS A 249 13.14 -3.33 -7.33
CA LYS A 249 14.23 -3.49 -8.31
C LYS A 249 14.32 -2.30 -9.27
N GLU A 250 13.18 -1.78 -9.71
CA GLU A 250 13.13 -0.60 -10.58
C GLU A 250 13.62 0.65 -9.84
N ASN A 251 13.19 0.86 -8.60
CA ASN A 251 13.66 1.96 -7.75
C ASN A 251 15.17 1.89 -7.50
N GLU A 252 15.71 0.70 -7.26
CA GLU A 252 17.16 0.50 -7.10
C GLU A 252 17.91 0.85 -8.39
N ARG A 253 17.41 0.42 -9.55
CA ARG A 253 17.98 0.76 -10.85
C ARG A 253 17.94 2.27 -11.13
N LEU A 254 16.82 2.94 -10.81
CA LEU A 254 16.70 4.39 -10.95
C LEU A 254 17.66 5.13 -10.03
N LYS A 255 17.81 4.66 -8.79
CA LYS A 255 18.78 5.22 -7.84
C LYS A 255 20.21 5.14 -8.37
N LEU A 256 20.61 4.00 -8.93
CA LEU A 256 21.92 3.83 -9.56
C LEU A 256 22.12 4.78 -10.75
N LYS A 257 21.11 4.91 -11.63
CA LYS A 257 21.16 5.87 -12.75
C LYS A 257 21.30 7.32 -12.28
N VAL A 258 20.55 7.70 -11.25
CA VAL A 258 20.63 9.05 -10.66
C VAL A 258 22.01 9.29 -10.03
N GLN A 259 22.58 8.29 -9.34
CA GLN A 259 23.93 8.39 -8.79
C GLN A 259 25.00 8.52 -9.89
N GLU A 260 24.88 7.76 -10.97
CA GLU A 260 25.79 7.85 -12.11
C GLU A 260 25.70 9.21 -12.81
N GLN A 261 24.49 9.70 -13.05
CA GLN A 261 24.26 11.03 -13.62
C GLN A 261 24.81 12.13 -12.70
N LEU A 262 24.54 12.06 -11.40
CA LEU A 262 25.04 13.04 -10.43
C LEU A 262 26.58 13.06 -10.40
N LYS A 263 27.23 11.89 -10.48
CA LYS A 263 28.69 11.81 -10.55
C LYS A 263 29.22 12.54 -11.78
N LYS A 264 28.61 12.31 -12.94
CA LYS A 264 28.97 12.99 -14.20
C LYS A 264 28.76 14.51 -14.10
N ASP A 265 27.62 14.95 -13.59
CA ASP A 265 27.31 16.36 -13.42
C ASP A 265 28.30 17.06 -12.47
N ILE A 266 28.73 16.38 -11.39
CA ILE A 266 29.78 16.89 -10.48
C ILE A 266 31.13 17.00 -11.20
N GLU A 267 31.51 16.02 -12.00
CA GLU A 267 32.77 16.06 -12.77
C GLU A 267 32.77 17.23 -13.76
N ASP A 268 31.66 17.45 -14.46
CA ASP A 268 31.52 18.55 -15.43
C ASP A 268 31.50 19.93 -14.73
N LEU A 269 30.78 20.05 -13.60
CA LEU A 269 30.78 21.27 -12.78
C LEU A 269 32.18 21.60 -12.23
N ASN A 270 32.94 20.59 -11.79
CA ASN A 270 34.31 20.81 -11.30
C ASN A 270 35.23 21.31 -12.42
N LYS A 271 35.15 20.72 -13.62
CA LYS A 271 35.92 21.20 -14.78
C LYS A 271 35.58 22.65 -15.14
N GLN A 272 34.30 22.99 -15.10
CA GLN A 272 33.86 24.36 -15.37
C GLN A 272 34.35 25.33 -14.30
N ALA A 273 34.26 24.96 -13.02
CA ALA A 273 34.78 25.77 -11.93
C ALA A 273 36.30 25.97 -12.01
N GLU A 274 37.07 24.95 -12.43
CA GLU A 274 38.50 25.07 -12.67
C GLU A 274 38.82 26.01 -13.85
N ALA A 275 38.09 25.88 -14.96
CA ALA A 275 38.22 26.77 -16.11
C ALA A 275 37.91 28.23 -15.76
N ASP A 276 36.79 28.48 -15.07
CA ASP A 276 36.38 29.81 -14.60
C ASP A 276 37.42 30.40 -13.63
N LYS A 277 38.01 29.57 -12.76
CA LYS A 277 39.08 30.01 -11.84
C LYS A 277 40.34 30.39 -12.62
N MET A 278 40.72 29.59 -13.61
CA MET A 278 41.90 29.84 -14.45
C MET A 278 41.72 31.10 -15.31
N GLU A 279 40.53 31.33 -15.84
CA GLU A 279 40.17 32.55 -16.54
C GLU A 279 40.27 33.78 -15.62
N LYS A 280 39.67 33.72 -14.42
CA LYS A 280 39.78 34.81 -13.43
C LYS A 280 41.23 35.12 -13.04
N VAL A 281 42.04 34.08 -12.85
CA VAL A 281 43.48 34.24 -12.56
C VAL A 281 44.19 34.91 -13.73
N LYS A 282 43.93 34.48 -14.97
CA LYS A 282 44.49 35.10 -16.17
C LYS A 282 44.09 36.57 -16.30
N THR A 283 42.80 36.90 -16.17
CA THR A 283 42.32 38.29 -16.20
C THR A 283 42.98 39.14 -15.13
N LYS A 284 43.17 38.59 -13.92
CA LYS A 284 43.87 39.29 -12.84
C LYS A 284 45.33 39.57 -13.21
N TYR A 285 46.05 38.58 -13.73
CA TYR A 285 47.43 38.75 -14.21
C TYR A 285 47.53 39.75 -15.36
N ASP A 286 46.64 39.68 -16.34
CA ASP A 286 46.61 40.60 -17.48
C ASP A 286 46.39 42.05 -17.00
N LYS A 287 45.53 42.25 -15.99
CA LYS A 287 45.31 43.55 -15.36
C LYS A 287 46.54 44.04 -14.61
N GLU A 288 47.15 43.21 -13.75
CA GLU A 288 48.37 43.55 -13.03
C GLU A 288 49.53 43.87 -14.00
N LEU A 289 49.65 43.12 -15.10
CA LEU A 289 50.64 43.38 -16.14
C LEU A 289 50.40 44.71 -16.85
N ALA A 290 49.15 45.04 -17.18
CA ALA A 290 48.80 46.34 -17.76
C ALA A 290 49.11 47.50 -16.80
N GLU A 291 48.79 47.35 -15.51
CA GLU A 291 49.10 48.34 -14.48
C GLU A 291 50.62 48.53 -14.31
N MET A 292 51.40 47.44 -14.30
CA MET A 292 52.87 47.51 -14.26
C MET A 292 53.45 48.21 -15.48
N LYS A 293 52.96 47.90 -16.69
CA LYS A 293 53.39 48.58 -17.93
C LYS A 293 53.11 50.09 -17.85
N ILE A 294 51.91 50.49 -17.41
CA ILE A 294 51.56 51.91 -17.22
C ILE A 294 52.48 52.57 -16.18
N SER A 295 52.77 51.88 -15.07
CA SER A 295 53.66 52.40 -14.03
C SER A 295 55.10 52.57 -14.54
N ALA A 296 55.61 51.61 -15.30
CA ALA A 296 56.94 51.68 -15.92
C ALA A 296 57.02 52.86 -16.91
N LEU A 297 56.02 53.01 -17.79
CA LEU A 297 55.91 54.14 -18.71
C LEU A 297 55.91 55.49 -17.97
N ARG A 298 55.16 55.59 -16.86
CA ARG A 298 55.15 56.79 -16.01
C ARG A 298 56.51 57.05 -15.37
N SER A 299 57.24 56.04 -14.90
CA SER A 299 58.57 56.22 -14.30
C SER A 299 59.64 56.70 -15.30
N GLN A 300 59.50 56.35 -16.59
CA GLN A 300 60.39 56.86 -17.64
C GLN A 300 60.14 58.35 -17.94
N MET A 301 58.97 58.88 -17.58
CA MET A 301 58.66 60.30 -17.65
C MET A 301 58.95 60.95 -16.29
N ASN A 302 60.08 61.64 -16.13
CA ASN A 302 60.35 62.40 -14.91
C ASN A 302 59.34 63.58 -14.79
N PRO A 303 58.36 63.54 -13.87
CA PRO A 303 57.30 64.54 -13.85
C PRO A 303 57.81 65.94 -13.49
N HIS A 304 58.86 66.00 -12.67
CA HIS A 304 59.53 67.24 -12.30
C HIS A 304 60.22 67.86 -13.51
N PHE A 305 60.92 67.05 -14.33
CA PHE A 305 61.49 67.51 -15.60
C PHE A 305 60.43 68.09 -16.53
N ILE A 306 59.32 67.36 -16.74
CA ILE A 306 58.21 67.81 -17.59
C ILE A 306 57.64 69.15 -17.10
N PHE A 307 57.38 69.25 -15.79
CA PHE A 307 56.86 70.49 -15.20
C PHE A 307 57.83 71.66 -15.38
N ASN A 308 59.13 71.42 -15.17
CA ASN A 308 60.17 72.44 -15.32
C ASN A 308 60.35 72.90 -16.76
N SER A 309 60.34 71.96 -17.72
CA SER A 309 60.39 72.28 -19.14
C SER A 309 59.18 73.09 -19.57
N LEU A 310 57.96 72.75 -19.12
CA LEU A 310 56.75 73.51 -19.42
C LEU A 310 56.78 74.92 -18.82
N ASN A 311 57.29 75.07 -17.59
CA ASN A 311 57.46 76.40 -16.99
C ASN A 311 58.49 77.26 -17.73
N SER A 312 59.56 76.66 -18.25
CA SER A 312 60.57 77.35 -19.04
C SER A 312 60.00 77.86 -20.36
N ILE A 313 59.22 77.02 -21.06
CA ILE A 313 58.47 77.41 -22.26
C ILE A 313 57.50 78.56 -21.93
N LYS A 314 56.74 78.44 -20.84
CA LYS A 314 55.82 79.49 -20.38
C LYS A 314 56.54 80.82 -20.15
N ARG A 315 57.74 80.78 -19.55
CA ARG A 315 58.55 81.99 -19.30
C ARG A 315 58.98 82.66 -20.60
N TYR A 316 59.51 81.92 -21.57
CA TYR A 316 59.84 82.48 -22.89
C TYR A 316 58.63 83.14 -23.59
N ILE A 317 57.42 82.58 -23.41
CA ILE A 317 56.18 83.19 -23.93
C ILE A 317 55.88 84.51 -23.22
N ILE A 318 56.03 84.57 -21.89
CA ILE A 318 55.81 85.78 -21.08
C ILE A 318 56.82 86.87 -21.44
N ASP A 319 58.09 86.50 -21.60
CA ASP A 319 59.20 87.39 -21.95
C ASP A 319 59.16 87.82 -23.45
N ASN A 320 58.12 87.41 -24.19
CA ASN A 320 57.85 87.69 -25.60
C ASN A 320 58.92 87.16 -26.57
N GLU A 321 59.72 86.18 -26.13
CA GLU A 321 60.74 85.47 -26.91
C GLU A 321 60.14 84.28 -27.66
N LYS A 322 59.22 84.58 -28.59
CA LYS A 322 58.40 83.57 -29.27
C LYS A 322 59.23 82.51 -30.01
N GLU A 323 60.33 82.91 -30.64
CA GLU A 323 61.20 81.99 -31.39
C GLU A 323 61.87 80.98 -30.46
N ASN A 324 62.37 81.42 -29.30
CA ASN A 324 62.97 80.55 -28.28
C ASN A 324 61.93 79.61 -27.66
N ALA A 325 60.71 80.10 -27.39
CA ALA A 325 59.61 79.28 -26.90
C ALA A 325 59.25 78.14 -27.88
N VAL A 326 59.13 78.45 -29.18
CA VAL A 326 58.83 77.47 -30.22
C VAL A 326 59.98 76.47 -30.39
N TYR A 327 61.23 76.93 -30.35
CA TYR A 327 62.41 76.08 -30.43
C TYR A 327 62.46 75.08 -29.27
N TYR A 328 62.30 75.56 -28.03
CA TYR A 328 62.28 74.73 -26.84
C TYR A 328 61.12 73.72 -26.88
N LEU A 329 59.91 74.17 -27.23
CA LEU A 329 58.73 73.31 -27.35
C LEU A 329 58.93 72.19 -28.37
N ASN A 330 59.56 72.49 -29.51
CA ASN A 330 59.85 71.49 -30.54
C ASN A 330 60.88 70.45 -30.06
N LYS A 331 61.95 70.89 -29.38
CA LYS A 331 62.94 70.00 -28.77
C LYS A 331 62.32 69.12 -27.68
N PHE A 332 61.54 69.72 -26.79
CA PHE A 332 60.78 69.01 -25.75
C PHE A 332 59.82 67.98 -26.35
N SER A 333 59.05 68.35 -27.36
CA SER A 333 58.13 67.43 -28.06
C SER A 333 58.88 66.31 -28.78
N LYS A 334 60.06 66.58 -29.34
CA LYS A 334 60.92 65.54 -29.95
C LYS A 334 61.45 64.57 -28.88
N LEU A 335 61.90 65.08 -27.73
CA LEU A 335 62.38 64.26 -26.61
C LEU A 335 61.26 63.36 -26.05
N ILE A 336 60.09 63.92 -25.75
CA ILE A 336 58.96 63.14 -25.21
C ILE A 336 58.52 62.04 -26.18
N ARG A 337 58.47 62.33 -27.49
CA ARG A 337 58.19 61.30 -28.50
C ARG A 337 59.26 60.20 -28.51
N LYS A 338 60.55 60.55 -28.44
CA LYS A 338 61.64 59.57 -28.38
C LYS A 338 61.57 58.69 -27.13
N ILE A 339 61.29 59.27 -25.95
CA ILE A 339 61.11 58.51 -24.70
C ILE A 339 59.92 57.55 -24.82
N LEU A 340 58.76 58.02 -25.31
CA LEU A 340 57.57 57.17 -25.47
C LEU A 340 57.75 56.09 -26.54
N SER A 341 58.40 56.38 -27.66
CA SER A 341 58.70 55.38 -28.69
C SER A 341 59.69 54.33 -28.17
N ALA A 342 60.78 54.75 -27.51
CA ALA A 342 61.74 53.85 -26.89
C ALA A 342 61.10 52.94 -25.81
N SER A 343 60.09 53.44 -25.10
CA SER A 343 59.38 52.69 -24.07
C SER A 343 58.46 51.58 -24.59
N MET A 344 58.13 51.62 -25.89
CA MET A 344 57.30 50.63 -26.58
C MET A 344 58.12 49.54 -27.29
N GLU A 345 59.41 49.82 -27.53
CA GLU A 345 60.35 48.90 -28.17
C GLU A 345 61.06 48.04 -27.12
N LYS A 346 61.39 46.79 -27.47
CA LYS A 346 62.05 45.86 -26.54
C LYS A 346 63.54 46.18 -26.37
N GLU A 347 64.16 46.70 -27.43
CA GLU A 347 65.58 47.05 -27.53
C GLU A 347 65.70 48.30 -28.40
N ILE A 348 66.62 49.21 -28.07
CA ILE A 348 66.93 50.42 -28.83
C ILE A 348 68.42 50.46 -29.13
N SER A 349 68.82 51.11 -30.22
CA SER A 349 70.24 51.21 -30.56
C SER A 349 70.96 52.21 -29.65
N LEU A 350 72.24 51.95 -29.35
CA LEU A 350 73.08 52.88 -28.59
C LEU A 350 73.11 54.29 -29.22
N ALA A 351 73.05 54.37 -30.55
CA ALA A 351 72.99 55.64 -31.26
C ALA A 351 71.73 56.44 -30.93
N GLU A 352 70.57 55.78 -30.84
CA GLU A 352 69.30 56.41 -30.48
C GLU A 352 69.25 56.81 -29.00
N GLU A 353 69.85 56.02 -28.10
CA GLU A 353 70.04 56.39 -26.69
C GLU A 353 70.87 57.66 -26.56
N LEU A 354 72.02 57.71 -27.25
CA LEU A 354 72.91 58.87 -27.23
C LEU A 354 72.21 60.12 -27.79
N GLU A 355 71.46 60.01 -28.89
CA GLU A 355 70.68 61.14 -29.42
C GLU A 355 69.61 61.61 -28.42
N THR A 356 68.99 60.68 -27.69
CA THR A 356 67.98 60.99 -26.68
C THR A 356 68.60 61.69 -25.46
N MET A 357 69.77 61.23 -25.01
CA MET A 357 70.54 61.87 -23.94
C MET A 357 71.02 63.26 -24.34
N GLU A 358 71.49 63.43 -25.59
CA GLU A 358 71.89 64.72 -26.12
C GLU A 358 70.70 65.70 -26.15
N LEU A 359 69.52 65.24 -26.59
CA LEU A 359 68.29 66.04 -26.54
C LEU A 359 67.90 66.42 -25.10
N TYR A 360 68.04 65.51 -24.15
CA TYR A 360 67.77 65.77 -22.73
C TYR A 360 68.70 66.82 -22.14
N VAL A 361 70.01 66.66 -22.32
CA VAL A 361 71.03 67.60 -21.83
C VAL A 361 70.85 68.97 -22.46
N ASN A 362 70.55 69.04 -23.76
CA ASN A 362 70.27 70.30 -24.43
C ASN A 362 69.07 71.04 -23.80
N ILE A 363 67.99 70.33 -23.47
CA ILE A 363 66.80 70.92 -22.85
C ILE A 363 67.07 71.38 -21.41
N GLU A 364 67.83 70.59 -20.64
CA GLU A 364 68.29 70.98 -19.30
C GLU A 364 69.21 72.21 -19.36
N ASN A 365 70.14 72.27 -20.31
CA ASN A 365 71.04 73.43 -20.48
C ASN A 365 70.25 74.70 -20.79
N ILE A 366 69.30 74.65 -21.74
CA ILE A 366 68.47 75.81 -22.05
C ILE A 366 67.63 76.25 -20.83
N ARG A 367 67.22 75.31 -19.96
CA ARG A 367 66.57 75.65 -18.69
C ARG A 367 67.52 76.39 -17.76
N PHE A 368 68.75 75.90 -17.59
CA PHE A 368 69.74 76.48 -16.68
C PHE A 368 70.32 77.80 -17.16
N ASP A 369 70.45 78.02 -18.48
CA ASP A 369 70.92 79.27 -19.05
C ASP A 369 70.01 80.47 -18.73
N ASN A 370 68.77 80.19 -18.30
CA ASN A 370 67.78 81.18 -17.89
C ASN A 370 67.41 81.13 -16.39
N SER A 371 68.02 80.24 -15.59
CA SER A 371 67.69 80.11 -14.15
C SER A 371 68.39 81.14 -13.28
#